data_AF-A0A4R4P549-F1
#
_entry.id   AF-A0A4R4P549-F1
#
_cell.length_a   1.000
_cell.length_b   1.000
_cell.length_c   1.000
_cell.angle_alpha   90.00
_cell.angle_beta   90.00
_cell.angle_gamma   90.00
#
_symmetry.space_group_name_H-M   'P 1'
#
loop_
_entity.id
_entity.type
_entity.pdbx_description
1 polymer ?
#
loop_
_entity_poly.entity_id
_entity_poly.type
_entity_poly.pdbx_seq_one_letter_code
_entity_poly.pdbx_strand_id
1 'polypeptide(L)' 'MRASDADRDEVADRLREALAEGRITPEEHAERIDAVYKAKTYADLEPVLSDLPSEHAPRPQVNLRKEP' A
#
# COMPACT_ATOMS: atom_id res chain seq x y z
N MET A 1 -6.79 -6.03 -18.37
CA MET A 1 -7.87 -5.17 -17.80
C MET A 1 -7.27 -3.80 -17.52
N ARG A 2 -7.95 -2.69 -17.88
CA ARG A 2 -7.46 -1.32 -17.59
C ARG A 2 -7.65 -1.00 -16.11
N ALA A 3 -6.72 -0.27 -15.51
CA ALA A 3 -6.87 0.26 -14.16
C ALA A 3 -7.80 1.48 -14.20
N SER A 4 -8.88 1.41 -13.44
CA SER A 4 -9.74 2.57 -13.17
C SER A 4 -9.05 3.54 -12.22
N ASP A 5 -9.58 4.76 -12.12
CA ASP A 5 -9.08 5.72 -11.13
C ASP A 5 -9.29 5.19 -9.70
N ALA A 6 -10.39 4.47 -9.45
CA ALA A 6 -10.67 3.82 -8.17
C ALA A 6 -9.62 2.76 -7.80
N ASP A 7 -9.15 1.97 -8.77
CA ASP A 7 -8.08 1.00 -8.53
C ASP A 7 -6.78 1.70 -8.15
N ARG A 8 -6.47 2.84 -8.79
CA ARG A 8 -5.28 3.64 -8.48
C ARG A 8 -5.40 4.27 -7.09
N ASP A 9 -6.57 4.76 -6.73
CA ASP A 9 -6.81 5.36 -5.42
C ASP A 9 -6.70 4.33 -4.28
N GLU A 10 -7.21 3.10 -4.47
CA GLU A 10 -7.06 2.01 -3.49
C GLU A 10 -5.58 1.67 -3.25
N VAL A 11 -4.79 1.57 -4.32
CA VAL A 11 -3.35 1.30 -4.22
C VAL A 11 -2.63 2.47 -3.53
N ALA A 12 -3.02 3.70 -3.83
CA ALA A 12 -2.50 4.90 -3.18
C ALA A 12 -2.80 4.92 -1.67
N ASP A 13 -4.00 4.50 -1.25
CA ASP A 13 -4.35 4.36 0.17
C ASP A 13 -3.48 3.32 0.88
N ARG A 14 -3.25 2.17 0.26
CA ARG A 14 -2.36 1.14 0.82
C ARG A 14 -0.93 1.62 1.00
N LEU A 15 -0.42 2.40 0.06
CA LEU A 15 0.90 3.03 0.19
C LEU A 15 0.94 4.02 1.36
N ARG A 16 -0.12 4.82 1.54
CA ARG A 16 -0.26 5.72 2.70
C ARG A 16 -0.25 4.97 4.03
N GLU A 17 -0.97 3.85 4.12
CA GLU A 17 -0.97 3.01 5.33
C GLU A 17 0.42 2.42 5.60
N ALA A 18 1.08 1.88 4.57
CA ALA A 18 2.42 1.33 4.71
C ALA A 18 3.45 2.37 5.18
N LEU A 19 3.34 3.61 4.71
CA LEU A 19 4.16 4.73 5.18
C LEU A 19 3.85 5.08 6.65
N ALA A 20 2.57 5.16 7.02
CA ALA A 20 2.16 5.46 8.39
C ALA A 20 2.62 4.38 9.39
N GLU A 21 2.68 3.13 8.94
CA GLU A 21 3.18 1.99 9.71
C GLU A 21 4.71 1.88 9.68
N GLY A 22 5.40 2.76 8.95
CA GLY A 22 6.86 2.82 8.86
C GLY A 22 7.49 1.66 8.08
N ARG A 23 6.71 0.97 7.23
CA ARG A 23 7.20 -0.14 6.41
C ARG A 23 7.92 0.30 5.14
N ILE A 24 7.56 1.48 4.64
CA ILE A 24 8.23 2.15 3.53
C ILE A 24 8.63 3.55 3.95
N THR A 25 9.69 4.09 3.37
CA THR A 25 10.14 5.45 3.63
C THR A 25 9.31 6.48 2.85
N PRO A 26 9.34 7.77 3.21
CA PRO A 26 8.71 8.83 2.42
C PRO A 26 9.19 8.87 0.97
N GLU A 27 10.48 8.58 0.74
CA GLU A 27 11.09 8.53 -0.59
C GLU A 27 10.52 7.36 -1.40
N GLU A 28 10.47 6.16 -0.82
CA GLU A 28 9.85 4.98 -1.45
C GLU A 28 8.36 5.21 -1.75
N HIS A 29 7.64 5.88 -0.84
CA HIS A 29 6.25 6.26 -1.06
C HIS A 29 6.11 7.22 -2.27
N ALA A 30 6.98 8.23 -2.39
CA ALA A 30 6.96 9.16 -3.52
C ALA A 30 7.27 8.46 -4.86
N GLU A 31 8.20 7.52 -4.89
CA GLU A 31 8.50 6.74 -6.11
C GLU A 31 7.34 5.82 -6.49
N ARG A 32 6.75 5.13 -5.50
CA ARG A 32 5.66 4.18 -5.71
C ARG A 32 4.36 4.89 -6.10
N ILE A 33 4.03 6.05 -5.50
CA ILE A 33 2.82 6.81 -5.84
C ILE A 33 2.86 7.33 -7.28
N ASP A 34 4.04 7.73 -7.76
CA ASP A 34 4.23 8.11 -9.15
C ASP A 34 3.99 6.95 -10.12
N ALA A 35 4.41 5.74 -9.75
CA ALA A 35 4.15 4.54 -10.54
C ALA A 35 2.66 4.20 -10.60
N VAL A 36 1.93 4.35 -9.48
CA VAL A 36 0.48 4.16 -9.41
C VAL A 36 -0.23 5.07 -10.40
N TYR A 37 0.06 6.38 -10.40
CA TYR A 37 -0.64 7.31 -11.30
C TYR A 37 -0.24 7.17 -12.77
N LYS A 38 0.91 6.54 -13.07
CA LYS A 38 1.33 6.21 -14.44
C LYS A 38 0.76 4.87 -14.94
N ALA A 39 0.28 4.01 -14.06
CA ALA A 39 -0.26 2.69 -14.39
C ALA A 39 -1.50 2.79 -15.29
N LYS A 40 -1.51 2.02 -16.38
CA LYS A 40 -2.64 1.99 -17.34
C LYS A 40 -3.47 0.73 -17.19
N THR A 41 -2.86 -0.32 -16.64
CA THR A 41 -3.48 -1.63 -16.47
C THR A 41 -3.35 -2.11 -15.03
N TYR A 42 -4.24 -3.01 -14.64
CA TYR A 42 -4.22 -3.60 -13.30
C TYR A 42 -2.91 -4.37 -13.03
N ALA A 43 -2.35 -4.99 -14.07
CA ALA A 43 -1.06 -5.68 -14.00
C ALA A 43 0.11 -4.72 -13.74
N ASP A 44 -0.01 -3.43 -14.07
CA ASP A 44 1.02 -2.43 -13.76
C ASP A 44 1.00 -2.02 -12.28
N LEU A 45 -0.12 -2.26 -11.57
CA LEU A 45 -0.28 -1.95 -10.14
C LEU A 45 0.22 -3.09 -9.23
N GLU A 46 0.22 -4.33 -9.72
CA GLU A 46 0.61 -5.52 -8.96
C GLU A 46 2.04 -5.43 -8.37
N PRO A 47 3.07 -4.97 -9.14
CA PRO A 47 4.43 -4.83 -8.61
C PRO A 47 4.56 -3.74 -7.54
N VAL A 48 3.66 -2.75 -7.53
CA VAL A 48 3.69 -1.66 -6.53
C VAL A 48 3.33 -2.19 -5.13
N LEU A 49 2.49 -3.23 -5.09
CA LEU A 49 1.98 -3.85 -3.88
C LEU A 49 2.72 -5.13 -3.49
N SER A 50 3.62 -5.67 -4.31
CA SER A 50 4.19 -7.01 -4.10
C SER A 50 4.94 -7.19 -2.79
N ASP A 51 5.54 -6.12 -2.28
CA ASP A 51 6.30 -6.12 -1.01
C ASP A 51 5.45 -5.72 0.19
N LEU A 52 4.21 -5.29 -0.05
CA LEU A 52 3.28 -4.92 1.01
C LEU A 52 2.46 -6.15 1.40
N PRO A 53 2.25 -6.37 2.72
CA PRO A 53 1.37 -7.44 3.15
C PRO A 53 -0.03 -7.20 2.56
N SER A 54 -0.57 -8.20 1.88
CA SER A 54 -1.96 -8.15 1.42
C SER A 54 -2.87 -7.89 2.62
N GLU A 55 -3.87 -7.03 2.48
CA GLU A 55 -4.81 -6.70 3.58
C GLU A 55 -5.57 -7.90 4.16
N HIS A 56 -5.49 -9.06 3.51
CA HIS A 56 -5.99 -10.33 4.00
C HIS A 56 -5.10 -11.05 5.03
N ALA A 57 -3.89 -10.55 5.32
CA ALA A 57 -3.17 -11.02 6.49
C ALA A 57 -3.86 -10.44 7.73
N PRO A 58 -4.47 -11.26 8.62
CA PRO A 58 -5.06 -10.74 9.84
C PRO A 58 -3.98 -9.97 10.59
N ARG A 59 -4.15 -8.64 10.69
CA ARG A 59 -3.24 -7.79 11.47
C ARG A 59 -3.17 -8.42 12.86
N PRO A 60 -2.02 -8.93 13.34
CA PRO A 60 -1.94 -9.40 14.70
C PRO A 60 -2.17 -8.16 15.56
N GLN A 61 -3.36 -8.07 16.15
CA GLN A 61 -3.67 -7.05 17.15
C GLN A 61 -2.69 -7.31 18.29
N VAL A 62 -1.57 -6.58 18.28
CA VAL A 62 -0.69 -6.47 19.43
C VAL A 62 -1.54 -5.78 20.49
N ASN A 63 -2.24 -6.59 21.28
CA ASN A 63 -2.90 -6.17 22.49
C ASN A 63 -1.80 -5.77 23.47
N LEU A 64 -1.29 -4.55 23.31
CA LEU A 64 -0.46 -3.91 24.31
C LEU A 64 -1.39 -3.48 25.46
N ARG A 65 -1.95 -4.46 26.19
CA ARG A 65 -2.39 -4.21 27.56
C ARG A 65 -1.13 -3.91 28.37
N LYS A 66 -0.72 -2.64 28.33
CA LYS A 66 -0.24 -1.90 29.50
C LYS A 66 -1.39 -1.97 30.50
N GLU A 67 -1.30 -2.71 31.61
CA GLU A 67 -0.60 -2.42 32.88
C GLU A 67 -1.32 -3.27 33.96
N PRO A 68 -0.94 -3.27 35.26
CA PRO A 68 0.25 -2.76 35.95
C PRO A 68 1.09 -3.85 36.66
#